data_AF-A0A925GJQ0-F1
#
_entry.id   AF-A0A925GJQ0-F1
#
_cell.length_a   1.000
_cell.length_b   1.000
_cell.length_c   1.000
_cell.angle_alpha   90.00
_cell.angle_beta   90.00
_cell.angle_gamma   90.00
#
_symmetry.space_group_name_H-M   'P 1'
#
loop_
_entity.id
_entity.type
_entity.pdbx_description
1 polymer ?
#
loop_
_entity_poly.entity_id
_entity_poly.type
_entity_poly.pdbx_seq_one_letter_code
_entity_poly.pdbx_strand_id
1 'polypeptide(L)'
;MKKPVGCLSIVLTALLAACQPEPVELPKKMNVPATVMAKLRAAGFDTSEGFSKYKGGYLVEYDIFLTEAQIDELTNPVPRGRDQGARVEHYRTNNLVTGTPRVLRVYLDAGFDQYLQNAFDAALRRYNALSLGLSFQRATGSSAADIRIFSFYERSSILGYSAGFPSGGNPASPIQLNTYYYNSASRRADAATVIAHEIGHAIGFRHTDFMNRAFSCRTGGNEGDANVGAVLIPGTPTAPSAGSWMLACSNNTDRPFTPQDNLALTNTYPRNRSILSAGEELRQGNFLRSPDGRFTLILQEDGNLVIYDASNRPLWASNTPGQPQITRCVMQADGNLVLYDNNGRPYWDSGTYQYPGSLLVMQNDGNLVIYRNDAPRWASNTCCY
;
A
#
# COMPACT_ATOMS: atom_id res chain seq x y z
N MET A 1 -42.24 77.78 29.30
CA MET A 1 -42.23 77.01 28.04
C MET A 1 -40.96 76.19 27.99
N LYS A 2 -41.08 74.86 27.99
CA LYS A 2 -39.98 73.89 27.90
C LYS A 2 -39.44 73.85 26.47
N LYS A 3 -38.11 73.84 26.28
CA LYS A 3 -37.46 73.26 25.09
C LYS A 3 -36.20 72.48 25.52
N PRO A 4 -35.89 71.35 24.89
CA PRO A 4 -35.09 70.29 25.49
C PRO A 4 -33.64 70.26 25.01
N VAL A 5 -32.85 69.53 25.81
CA VAL A 5 -31.45 69.12 25.63
C VAL A 5 -31.28 68.23 24.40
N GLY A 6 -30.19 68.41 23.66
CA GLY A 6 -29.73 67.49 22.61
C GLY A 6 -28.24 67.20 22.76
N CYS A 7 -27.90 66.10 23.44
CA CYS A 7 -26.58 65.49 23.39
C CYS A 7 -26.37 64.86 22.01
N LEU A 8 -25.33 65.28 21.29
CA LEU A 8 -24.92 64.66 20.03
C LEU A 8 -23.90 63.55 20.34
N SER A 9 -24.37 62.31 20.41
CA SER A 9 -23.52 61.13 20.55
C SER A 9 -22.87 60.79 19.21
N ILE A 10 -21.55 60.87 19.13
CA ILE A 10 -20.76 60.40 17.99
C ILE A 10 -20.70 58.86 18.07
N VAL A 11 -21.42 58.17 17.20
CA VAL A 11 -21.32 56.72 17.01
C VAL A 11 -20.16 56.46 16.05
N LEU A 12 -19.07 55.87 16.57
CA LEU A 12 -17.93 55.40 15.77
C LEU A 12 -18.30 54.04 15.17
N THR A 13 -18.70 54.02 13.90
CA THR A 13 -19.00 52.78 13.18
C THR A 13 -17.69 52.05 12.85
N ALA A 14 -17.37 51.00 13.60
CA ALA A 14 -16.27 50.10 13.28
C ALA A 14 -16.63 49.31 12.00
N LEU A 15 -15.89 49.55 10.91
CA LEU A 15 -15.92 48.74 9.70
C LEU A 15 -15.38 47.34 10.05
N LEU A 16 -16.29 46.40 10.29
CA LEU A 16 -15.98 44.97 10.30
C LEU A 16 -15.64 44.57 8.85
N ALA A 17 -14.35 44.51 8.53
CA ALA A 17 -13.89 43.82 7.33
C ALA A 17 -14.19 42.32 7.52
N ALA A 18 -15.33 41.88 6.98
CA ALA A 18 -15.65 40.47 6.85
C ALA A 18 -14.60 39.84 5.92
N CYS A 19 -13.69 39.07 6.50
CA CYS A 19 -12.74 38.25 5.76
C CYS A 19 -13.54 37.16 5.04
N GLN A 20 -13.95 37.41 3.80
CA GLN A 20 -14.44 36.34 2.94
C GLN A 20 -13.27 35.36 2.72
N PRO A 21 -13.49 34.03 2.82
CA PRO A 21 -12.47 33.09 2.40
C PRO A 21 -12.22 33.32 0.89
N GLU A 22 -10.96 33.61 0.54
CA GLU A 22 -10.58 33.67 -0.87
C GLU A 22 -10.92 32.34 -1.56
N PRO A 23 -11.50 32.37 -2.77
CA PRO A 23 -11.79 31.16 -3.51
C PRO A 23 -10.49 30.39 -3.74
N VAL A 24 -10.55 29.06 -3.61
CA VAL A 24 -9.46 28.14 -3.95
C VAL A 24 -9.13 28.33 -5.43
N GLU A 25 -8.05 29.03 -5.75
CA GLU A 25 -7.54 29.08 -7.12
C GLU A 25 -6.96 27.71 -7.46
N LEU A 26 -7.69 26.95 -8.30
CA LEU A 26 -7.15 25.76 -8.94
C LEU A 26 -5.87 26.15 -9.69
N PRO A 27 -4.80 25.33 -9.65
CA PRO A 27 -3.60 25.61 -10.43
C PRO A 27 -4.00 25.83 -11.89
N LYS A 28 -3.64 27.00 -12.43
CA LYS A 28 -3.90 27.33 -13.84
C LYS A 28 -3.34 26.18 -14.69
N LYS A 29 -4.17 25.59 -15.56
CA LYS A 29 -3.72 24.67 -16.62
C LYS A 29 -2.67 25.40 -17.46
N MET A 30 -1.40 25.35 -17.06
CA MET A 30 -0.29 25.83 -17.88
C MET A 30 -0.26 24.95 -19.12
N ASN A 31 -0.17 25.59 -20.28
CA ASN A 31 -0.24 24.95 -21.58
C ASN A 31 0.79 23.82 -21.65
N VAL A 32 0.32 22.57 -21.64
CA VAL A 32 1.20 21.41 -21.65
C VAL A 32 1.58 21.09 -23.09
N PRO A 33 2.88 20.90 -23.42
CA PRO A 33 3.26 20.53 -24.77
C PRO A 33 2.53 19.27 -25.26
N ALA A 34 1.95 19.34 -26.47
CA ALA A 34 1.23 18.23 -27.09
C ALA A 34 2.10 16.97 -27.25
N THR A 35 3.42 17.14 -27.34
CA THR A 35 4.40 16.05 -27.40
C THR A 35 4.46 15.25 -26.10
N VAL A 36 4.41 15.92 -24.94
CA VAL A 36 4.40 15.25 -23.62
C VAL A 36 3.06 14.54 -23.40
N MET A 37 1.96 15.19 -23.79
CA MET A 37 0.63 14.56 -23.79
C MET A 37 0.60 13.27 -24.63
N ALA A 38 1.22 13.29 -25.81
CA ALA A 38 1.31 12.12 -26.67
C ALA A 38 2.15 11.00 -26.04
N LYS A 39 3.29 11.33 -25.43
CA LYS A 39 4.14 10.35 -24.72
C LYS A 39 3.41 9.70 -23.54
N LEU A 40 2.69 10.48 -22.74
CA LEU A 40 1.92 9.96 -21.61
C LEU A 40 0.71 9.13 -22.07
N ARG A 41 0.00 9.53 -23.12
CA ARG A 41 -1.06 8.69 -23.72
C ARG A 41 -0.52 7.40 -24.32
N ALA A 42 0.64 7.46 -24.97
CA ALA A 42 1.32 6.28 -25.51
C ALA A 42 1.89 5.39 -24.40
N ALA A 43 2.27 5.99 -23.26
CA ALA A 43 2.50 5.28 -22.03
C ALA A 43 1.20 4.60 -21.59
N GLY A 44 0.05 5.27 -21.70
CA GLY A 44 -1.24 4.72 -21.28
C GLY A 44 -1.79 5.43 -20.05
N PHE A 45 -1.32 6.65 -19.75
CA PHE A 45 -1.98 7.54 -18.80
C PHE A 45 -3.19 8.21 -19.43
N ASP A 46 -4.25 8.35 -18.63
CA ASP A 46 -5.29 9.31 -18.96
C ASP A 46 -4.80 10.75 -18.74
N THR A 47 -5.07 11.57 -19.75
CA THR A 47 -4.68 12.99 -19.79
C THR A 47 -5.90 13.89 -20.01
N SER A 48 -7.11 13.32 -19.95
CA SER A 48 -8.38 14.03 -20.07
C SER A 48 -8.62 14.94 -18.85
N GLU A 49 -8.13 14.53 -17.69
CA GLU A 49 -8.16 15.25 -16.41
C GLU A 49 -6.95 14.85 -15.54
N GLY A 50 -6.73 15.52 -14.40
CA GLY A 50 -5.62 15.14 -13.51
C GLY A 50 -4.22 15.48 -14.00
N PHE A 51 -4.10 16.04 -15.20
CA PHE A 51 -2.83 16.32 -15.83
C PHE A 51 -2.53 17.82 -15.94
N SER A 52 -1.39 18.23 -15.41
CA SER A 52 -0.92 19.61 -15.52
C SER A 52 0.61 19.71 -15.52
N LYS A 53 1.15 20.71 -16.22
CA LYS A 53 2.53 21.12 -16.00
C LYS A 53 2.60 21.70 -14.59
N TYR A 54 3.44 21.10 -13.75
CA TYR A 54 3.56 21.46 -12.35
C TYR A 54 5.03 21.56 -12.00
N LYS A 55 5.46 22.75 -11.56
CA LYS A 55 6.88 23.04 -11.29
C LYS A 55 7.79 22.61 -12.46
N GLY A 56 8.89 21.93 -12.17
CA GLY A 56 9.86 21.43 -13.16
C GLY A 56 9.48 20.12 -13.87
N GLY A 57 8.22 19.70 -13.80
CA GLY A 57 7.74 18.46 -14.41
C GLY A 57 6.23 18.47 -14.61
N TYR A 58 5.61 17.31 -14.40
CA TYR A 58 4.20 17.09 -14.65
C TYR A 58 3.55 16.35 -13.49
N LEU A 59 2.43 16.88 -13.02
CA LEU A 59 1.55 16.16 -12.12
C LEU A 59 0.54 15.41 -12.98
N VAL A 60 0.46 14.10 -12.76
CA VAL A 60 -0.44 13.16 -13.40
C VAL A 60 -1.36 12.62 -12.32
N GLU A 61 -2.65 12.47 -12.64
CA GLU A 61 -3.67 11.93 -11.74
C GLU A 61 -3.86 12.67 -10.39
N TYR A 62 -3.22 13.84 -10.23
CA TYR A 62 -3.19 14.70 -9.03
C TYR A 62 -2.24 14.26 -7.89
N ASP A 63 -1.60 13.09 -7.98
CA ASP A 63 -0.79 12.47 -6.91
C ASP A 63 0.50 11.78 -7.43
N ILE A 64 0.75 11.79 -8.75
CA ILE A 64 2.00 11.26 -9.33
C ILE A 64 2.77 12.39 -10.02
N PHE A 65 3.99 12.66 -9.58
CA PHE A 65 4.89 13.61 -10.23
C PHE A 65 5.91 12.89 -11.11
N LEU A 66 5.93 13.25 -12.40
CA LEU A 66 6.89 12.75 -13.38
C LEU A 66 7.73 13.90 -13.95
N THR A 67 9.04 13.70 -13.96
CA THR A 67 9.98 14.53 -14.73
C THR A 67 9.93 14.16 -16.22
N GLU A 68 10.40 15.06 -17.10
CA GLU A 68 10.49 14.74 -18.54
C GLU A 68 11.33 13.49 -18.82
N ALA A 69 12.44 13.29 -18.10
CA ALA A 69 13.28 12.11 -18.22
C ALA A 69 12.54 10.82 -17.86
N GLN A 70 11.75 10.83 -16.77
CA GLN A 70 10.92 9.68 -16.40
C GLN A 70 9.86 9.41 -17.47
N ILE A 71 9.21 10.45 -18.03
CA ILE A 71 8.24 10.28 -19.12
C ILE A 71 8.90 9.67 -20.36
N ASP A 72 10.13 10.04 -20.66
CA ASP A 72 10.88 9.46 -21.77
C ASP A 72 11.21 7.99 -21.52
N GLU A 73 11.55 7.60 -20.29
CA GLU A 73 11.75 6.20 -19.92
C GLU A 73 10.48 5.35 -20.11
N LEU A 74 9.28 5.93 -19.91
CA LEU A 74 8.00 5.23 -20.13
C LEU A 74 7.68 4.92 -21.59
N THR A 75 8.38 5.58 -22.52
CA THR A 75 8.23 5.29 -23.96
C THR A 75 9.05 4.07 -24.40
N ASN A 76 9.91 3.53 -23.53
CA ASN A 76 10.67 2.32 -23.82
C ASN A 76 9.76 1.08 -23.68
N PRO A 77 9.69 0.21 -24.71
CA PRO A 77 8.86 -0.98 -24.66
C PRO A 77 9.39 -1.97 -23.61
N VAL A 78 8.63 -2.16 -22.53
CA VAL A 78 8.84 -3.27 -21.59
C VAL A 78 8.15 -4.53 -22.17
N PRO A 79 8.76 -5.73 -22.09
CA PRO A 79 8.13 -6.97 -22.57
C PRO A 79 6.76 -7.18 -21.93
N ARG A 80 5.71 -7.15 -22.76
CA ARG A 80 4.32 -7.28 -22.32
C ARG A 80 4.00 -8.75 -22.05
N GLY A 81 3.67 -9.08 -20.80
CA GLY A 81 2.76 -10.20 -20.54
C GLY A 81 1.42 -9.83 -21.16
N ARG A 82 0.92 -10.63 -22.11
CA ARG A 82 -0.42 -10.44 -22.65
C ARG A 82 -1.42 -10.63 -21.52
N ASP A 83 -2.23 -9.64 -21.22
CA ASP A 83 -3.57 -9.94 -20.71
C ASP A 83 -4.64 -9.04 -21.33
N GLN A 84 -5.75 -9.68 -21.66
CA GLN A 84 -6.78 -9.14 -22.53
C GLN A 84 -7.87 -8.42 -21.73
N GLY A 85 -8.29 -7.26 -22.24
CA GLY A 85 -9.68 -6.78 -22.11
C GLY A 85 -10.16 -6.43 -20.71
N ALA A 86 -10.07 -5.14 -20.36
CA ALA A 86 -10.84 -4.41 -19.34
C ALA A 86 -11.59 -5.25 -18.27
N ARG A 87 -10.93 -5.64 -17.17
CA ARG A 87 -11.58 -6.19 -15.96
C ARG A 87 -10.77 -5.83 -14.68
N VAL A 88 -11.28 -4.81 -13.99
CA VAL A 88 -11.34 -4.50 -12.54
C VAL A 88 -10.60 -5.51 -11.61
N GLU A 89 -9.59 -5.10 -10.78
CA GLU A 89 -8.95 -5.72 -9.54
C GLU A 89 -8.06 -4.76 -8.68
N HIS A 90 -7.23 -5.19 -7.69
CA HIS A 90 -6.14 -4.34 -7.15
C HIS A 90 -4.89 -4.45 -8.06
N TYR A 91 -4.14 -3.35 -8.21
CA TYR A 91 -3.07 -3.28 -9.21
C TYR A 91 -1.73 -2.80 -8.68
N ARG A 92 -0.68 -3.31 -9.32
CA ARG A 92 0.70 -2.85 -9.16
C ARG A 92 1.32 -2.56 -10.52
N THR A 93 2.42 -1.86 -10.50
CA THR A 93 3.30 -1.72 -11.66
C THR A 93 4.16 -2.97 -11.85
N ASN A 94 4.79 -3.08 -13.01
CA ASN A 94 5.86 -4.03 -13.31
C ASN A 94 7.13 -3.70 -12.51
N ASN A 95 7.31 -2.45 -12.08
CA ASN A 95 8.48 -2.01 -11.34
C ASN A 95 8.24 -2.15 -9.85
N LEU A 96 8.93 -3.10 -9.22
CA LEU A 96 8.84 -3.34 -7.78
C LEU A 96 10.17 -3.01 -7.09
N VAL A 97 10.10 -2.81 -5.78
CA VAL A 97 11.30 -2.82 -4.93
C VAL A 97 11.82 -4.24 -4.89
N THR A 98 13.11 -4.45 -5.16
CA THR A 98 13.73 -5.79 -5.18
C THR A 98 14.73 -5.95 -4.04
N GLY A 99 15.25 -7.17 -3.90
CA GLY A 99 16.23 -7.52 -2.85
C GLY A 99 15.59 -7.84 -1.50
N THR A 100 14.39 -8.42 -1.48
CA THR A 100 13.72 -8.83 -0.25
C THR A 100 14.38 -10.07 0.38
N PRO A 101 14.44 -10.18 1.73
CA PRO A 101 13.94 -9.23 2.71
C PRO A 101 14.74 -7.91 2.74
N ARG A 102 14.06 -6.77 2.73
CA ARG A 102 14.70 -5.44 2.69
C ARG A 102 14.10 -4.49 3.71
N VAL A 103 14.94 -3.77 4.44
CA VAL A 103 14.54 -2.64 5.29
C VAL A 103 14.61 -1.36 4.46
N LEU A 104 13.50 -0.65 4.33
CA LEU A 104 13.41 0.68 3.72
C LEU A 104 13.43 1.74 4.82
N ARG A 105 14.43 2.61 4.79
CA ARG A 105 14.54 3.75 5.70
C ARG A 105 13.74 4.92 5.14
N VAL A 106 12.74 5.38 5.87
CA VAL A 106 11.84 6.46 5.45
C VAL A 106 12.10 7.69 6.32
N TYR A 107 12.43 8.81 5.69
CA TYR A 107 12.63 10.10 6.36
C TYR A 107 11.37 10.96 6.22
N LEU A 108 10.92 11.58 7.32
CA LEU A 108 9.94 12.66 7.31
C LEU A 108 10.65 13.97 7.65
N ASP A 109 10.40 15.00 6.84
CA ASP A 109 10.90 16.35 7.06
C ASP A 109 10.63 16.86 8.49
N ALA A 110 11.67 17.41 9.12
CA ALA A 110 11.59 18.03 10.44
C ALA A 110 10.69 19.27 10.46
N GLY A 111 10.37 19.84 9.28
CA GLY A 111 9.37 20.90 9.14
C GLY A 111 7.93 20.49 9.49
N PHE A 112 7.64 19.19 9.58
CA PHE A 112 6.33 18.70 10.01
C PHE A 112 6.20 18.64 11.53
N ASP A 113 5.04 19.07 12.03
CA ASP A 113 4.70 19.12 13.44
C ASP A 113 4.48 17.72 14.07
N GLN A 114 4.33 17.67 15.40
CA GLN A 114 4.14 16.42 16.12
C GLN A 114 2.92 15.61 15.65
N TYR A 115 1.87 16.28 15.16
CA TYR A 115 0.70 15.59 14.64
C TYR A 115 1.05 14.76 13.41
N LEU A 116 1.79 15.34 12.45
CA LEU A 116 2.27 14.61 11.27
C LEU A 116 3.35 13.59 11.59
N GLN A 117 4.23 13.87 12.57
CA GLN A 117 5.20 12.88 13.05
C GLN A 117 4.48 11.62 13.57
N ASN A 118 3.39 11.77 14.33
CA ASN A 118 2.60 10.65 14.84
C ASN A 118 1.85 9.89 13.72
N ALA A 119 1.30 10.61 12.75
CA ALA A 119 0.61 10.02 11.59
C ALA A 119 1.58 9.21 10.72
N PHE A 120 2.80 9.70 10.55
CA PHE A 120 3.87 8.99 9.86
C PHE A 120 4.25 7.68 10.56
N ASP A 121 4.45 7.72 11.88
CA ASP A 121 4.75 6.51 12.64
C ASP A 121 3.59 5.50 12.57
N ALA A 122 2.33 5.98 12.53
CA ALA A 122 1.17 5.13 12.32
C ALA A 122 1.17 4.46 10.94
N ALA A 123 1.53 5.19 9.88
CA ALA A 123 1.66 4.63 8.53
C ALA A 123 2.73 3.53 8.47
N LEU A 124 3.93 3.77 9.03
CA LEU A 124 4.99 2.75 9.07
C LEU A 124 4.56 1.51 9.87
N ARG A 125 3.86 1.71 11.00
CA ARG A 125 3.31 0.59 11.79
C ARG A 125 2.33 -0.27 10.99
N ARG A 126 1.51 0.31 10.12
CA ARG A 126 0.55 -0.46 9.28
C ARG A 126 1.27 -1.46 8.38
N TYR A 127 2.33 -1.03 7.69
CA TYR A 127 3.13 -1.96 6.87
C TYR A 127 3.85 -3.02 7.70
N ASN A 128 4.51 -2.61 8.78
CA ASN A 128 5.28 -3.53 9.62
C ASN A 128 4.41 -4.58 10.32
N ALA A 129 3.13 -4.27 10.59
CA ALA A 129 2.19 -5.23 11.17
C ALA A 129 1.93 -6.45 10.25
N LEU A 130 2.14 -6.31 8.94
CA LEU A 130 1.94 -7.40 7.97
C LEU A 130 3.15 -8.31 7.81
N SER A 131 4.31 -7.94 8.39
CA SER A 131 5.55 -8.72 8.28
C SER A 131 5.91 -9.06 6.83
N LEU A 132 5.90 -8.07 5.93
CA LEU A 132 6.18 -8.28 4.52
C LEU A 132 7.65 -8.65 4.26
N GLY A 133 7.97 -9.01 3.02
CA GLY A 133 9.36 -9.02 2.53
C GLY A 133 10.02 -7.63 2.56
N LEU A 134 9.23 -6.57 2.72
CA LEU A 134 9.69 -5.24 3.06
C LEU A 134 9.40 -4.92 4.53
N SER A 135 10.30 -4.21 5.18
CA SER A 135 10.07 -3.59 6.49
C SER A 135 10.46 -2.13 6.43
N PHE A 136 9.85 -1.31 7.27
CA PHE A 136 9.98 0.13 7.22
C PHE A 136 10.52 0.68 8.53
N GLN A 137 11.55 1.51 8.44
CA GLN A 137 12.18 2.12 9.61
C GLN A 137 12.26 3.63 9.42
N ARG A 138 11.99 4.39 10.48
CA ARG A 138 12.23 5.84 10.47
C ARG A 138 13.73 6.11 10.32
N ALA A 139 14.10 6.90 9.32
CA ALA A 139 15.46 7.38 9.12
C ALA A 139 15.75 8.57 10.06
N THR A 140 16.98 8.66 10.56
CA THR A 140 17.44 9.77 11.41
C THR A 140 17.74 11.05 10.62
N GLY A 141 17.89 10.96 9.30
CA GLY A 141 18.16 12.09 8.41
C GLY A 141 17.91 11.74 6.95
N SER A 142 17.75 12.77 6.10
CA SER A 142 17.37 12.59 4.69
C SER A 142 18.42 11.87 3.84
N SER A 143 19.70 12.00 4.16
CA SER A 143 20.81 11.36 3.43
C SER A 143 20.90 9.85 3.65
N ALA A 144 20.35 9.35 4.76
CA ALA A 144 20.31 7.94 5.12
C ALA A 144 18.99 7.26 4.68
N ALA A 145 18.10 7.96 3.99
CA ALA A 145 16.77 7.47 3.67
C ALA A 145 16.68 6.92 2.24
N ASP A 146 15.99 5.77 2.10
CA ASP A 146 15.58 5.20 0.82
C ASP A 146 14.36 5.94 0.27
N ILE A 147 13.44 6.38 1.14
CA ILE A 147 12.29 7.23 0.80
C ILE A 147 12.35 8.51 1.63
N ARG A 148 12.36 9.67 0.95
CA ARG A 148 12.33 11.01 1.57
C ARG A 148 10.96 11.65 1.39
N ILE A 149 10.33 12.05 2.48
CA ILE A 149 9.06 12.77 2.50
C ILE A 149 9.34 14.22 2.88
N PHE A 150 9.12 15.15 1.94
CA PHE A 150 9.35 16.58 2.12
C PHE A 150 8.06 17.39 2.20
N SER A 151 8.17 18.55 2.84
CA SER A 151 7.08 19.50 2.97
C SER A 151 7.01 20.46 1.78
N PHE A 152 5.79 20.81 1.36
CA PHE A 152 5.53 22.00 0.58
C PHE A 152 4.25 22.68 1.08
N TYR A 153 4.04 23.95 0.74
CA TYR A 153 2.82 24.69 1.08
C TYR A 153 2.15 25.18 -0.20
N GLU A 154 0.89 24.81 -0.40
CA GLU A 154 0.08 25.28 -1.52
C GLU A 154 -1.41 25.23 -1.18
N ARG A 155 -2.17 26.28 -1.55
CA ARG A 155 -3.63 26.26 -1.48
C ARG A 155 -4.22 25.62 -2.74
N SER A 156 -4.17 24.30 -2.82
CA SER A 156 -4.72 23.53 -3.95
C SER A 156 -5.37 22.24 -3.46
N SER A 157 -6.00 21.46 -4.34
CA SER A 157 -6.61 20.16 -4.00
C SER A 157 -5.59 19.03 -3.79
N ILE A 158 -4.29 19.32 -3.91
CA ILE A 158 -3.21 18.32 -3.81
C ILE A 158 -2.90 18.08 -2.33
N LEU A 159 -3.12 16.85 -1.87
CA LEU A 159 -2.79 16.42 -0.51
C LEU A 159 -1.31 16.02 -0.40
N GLY A 160 -0.83 15.28 -1.40
CA GLY A 160 0.53 14.81 -1.55
C GLY A 160 0.78 14.29 -2.96
N TYR A 161 2.03 13.94 -3.25
CA TYR A 161 2.37 13.18 -4.44
C TYR A 161 3.70 12.42 -4.29
N SER A 162 3.79 11.25 -4.92
CA SER A 162 5.02 10.46 -5.06
C SER A 162 5.77 10.86 -6.34
N ALA A 163 7.10 10.76 -6.34
CA ALA A 163 7.95 10.93 -7.53
C ALA A 163 7.89 9.72 -8.49
N GLY A 164 6.68 9.23 -8.78
CA GLY A 164 6.43 8.07 -9.62
C GLY A 164 6.43 6.74 -8.86
N PHE A 165 6.89 5.71 -9.58
CA PHE A 165 6.95 4.30 -9.16
C PHE A 165 8.40 3.83 -8.99
N PRO A 166 8.66 2.63 -8.43
CA PRO A 166 10.00 2.08 -8.31
C PRO A 166 10.79 2.11 -9.63
N SER A 167 12.11 2.22 -9.52
CA SER A 167 13.03 2.11 -10.66
C SER A 167 14.33 1.44 -10.21
N GLY A 168 14.87 0.55 -11.05
CA GLY A 168 16.11 -0.18 -10.75
C GLY A 168 16.05 -0.99 -9.45
N GLY A 169 14.86 -1.44 -9.02
CA GLY A 169 14.67 -2.16 -7.75
C GLY A 169 14.65 -1.29 -6.49
N ASN A 170 14.72 0.04 -6.63
CA ASN A 170 14.64 1.00 -5.53
C ASN A 170 13.27 1.69 -5.47
N PRO A 171 12.81 2.09 -4.27
CA PRO A 171 11.53 2.80 -4.16
C PRO A 171 11.59 4.18 -4.82
N ALA A 172 10.43 4.71 -5.21
CA ALA A 172 10.33 6.07 -5.72
C ALA A 172 10.57 7.09 -4.59
N SER A 173 11.31 8.16 -4.90
CA SER A 173 11.58 9.25 -3.95
C SER A 173 11.97 10.53 -4.71
N PRO A 174 11.58 11.73 -4.25
CA PRO A 174 10.88 12.05 -3.01
C PRO A 174 9.35 11.93 -3.07
N ILE A 175 8.72 11.80 -1.90
CA ILE A 175 7.31 12.09 -1.69
C ILE A 175 7.19 13.54 -1.20
N GLN A 176 6.13 14.23 -1.60
CA GLN A 176 5.84 15.60 -1.19
C GLN A 176 4.48 15.66 -0.53
N LEU A 177 4.37 16.26 0.67
CA LEU A 177 3.10 16.42 1.38
C LEU A 177 2.77 17.90 1.60
N ASN A 178 1.50 18.24 1.40
CA ASN A 178 1.05 19.61 1.46
C ASN A 178 0.73 20.06 2.90
N THR A 179 1.59 20.90 3.45
CA THR A 179 1.44 21.49 4.79
C THR A 179 0.21 22.39 4.93
N TYR A 180 -0.45 22.82 3.86
CA TYR A 180 -1.73 23.53 3.96
C TYR A 180 -2.80 22.68 4.66
N TYR A 181 -2.79 21.37 4.40
CA TYR A 181 -3.71 20.38 4.97
C TYR A 181 -3.15 19.65 6.20
N TYR A 182 -1.83 19.51 6.23
CA TYR A 182 -1.11 18.68 7.18
C TYR A 182 -0.28 19.55 8.13
N ASN A 183 -0.98 20.23 9.02
CA ASN A 183 -0.42 21.08 10.06
C ASN A 183 -1.27 21.04 11.34
N SER A 184 -0.79 21.71 12.37
CA SER A 184 -1.38 21.72 13.71
C SER A 184 -2.77 22.34 13.77
N ALA A 185 -3.16 23.13 12.77
CA ALA A 185 -4.47 23.78 12.68
C ALA A 185 -5.49 22.93 11.90
N SER A 186 -5.11 22.34 10.77
CA SER A 186 -6.05 21.58 9.93
C SER A 186 -6.25 20.14 10.40
N ARG A 187 -5.21 19.48 10.93
CA ARG A 187 -5.24 18.11 11.50
C ARG A 187 -6.18 17.12 10.77
N ARG A 188 -6.06 17.03 9.45
CA ARG A 188 -6.90 16.13 8.64
C ARG A 188 -6.78 14.69 9.10
N ALA A 189 -7.91 14.05 9.42
CA ALA A 189 -7.93 12.71 10.01
C ALA A 189 -7.30 11.63 9.10
N ASP A 190 -7.22 11.88 7.80
CA ASP A 190 -6.61 10.98 6.81
C ASP A 190 -5.09 11.04 6.71
N ALA A 191 -4.39 11.82 7.55
CA ALA A 191 -2.95 12.03 7.42
C ALA A 191 -2.12 10.73 7.34
N ALA A 192 -2.43 9.74 8.19
CA ALA A 192 -1.73 8.44 8.16
C ALA A 192 -2.05 7.64 6.89
N THR A 193 -3.28 7.75 6.38
CA THR A 193 -3.68 7.12 5.12
C THR A 193 -2.99 7.74 3.93
N VAL A 194 -2.88 9.07 3.85
CA VAL A 194 -2.18 9.73 2.74
C VAL A 194 -0.69 9.41 2.78
N ILE A 195 -0.04 9.42 3.95
CA ILE A 195 1.36 9.01 4.05
C ILE A 195 1.54 7.56 3.60
N ALA A 196 0.67 6.65 4.05
CA ALA A 196 0.70 5.28 3.59
C ALA A 196 0.55 5.24 2.08
N HIS A 197 -0.49 5.88 1.52
CA HIS A 197 -0.83 5.94 0.10
C HIS A 197 0.37 6.29 -0.78
N GLU A 198 1.07 7.37 -0.45
CA GLU A 198 2.26 7.78 -1.20
C GLU A 198 3.41 6.77 -1.10
N ILE A 199 3.60 6.13 0.06
CA ILE A 199 4.56 5.01 0.20
C ILE A 199 4.13 3.84 -0.70
N GLY A 200 2.82 3.63 -0.92
CA GLY A 200 2.29 2.64 -1.84
C GLY A 200 2.73 2.84 -3.27
N HIS A 201 2.58 4.04 -3.80
CA HIS A 201 3.15 4.38 -5.10
C HIS A 201 4.67 4.20 -5.12
N ALA A 202 5.35 4.65 -4.06
CA ALA A 202 6.80 4.50 -3.94
C ALA A 202 7.29 3.05 -3.93
N ILE A 203 6.43 2.09 -3.57
CA ILE A 203 6.70 0.64 -3.65
C ILE A 203 5.90 -0.05 -4.76
N GLY A 204 5.29 0.69 -5.69
CA GLY A 204 4.76 0.15 -6.94
C GLY A 204 3.27 -0.20 -6.97
N PHE A 205 2.47 0.17 -5.96
CA PHE A 205 1.01 0.02 -6.00
C PHE A 205 0.33 1.13 -6.79
N ARG A 206 -0.74 0.79 -7.50
CA ARG A 206 -1.65 1.72 -8.18
C ARG A 206 -2.94 1.89 -7.39
N HIS A 207 -3.77 2.83 -7.83
CA HIS A 207 -5.11 2.97 -7.29
C HIS A 207 -5.96 1.72 -7.52
N THR A 208 -6.75 1.36 -6.51
CA THR A 208 -7.74 0.28 -6.57
C THR A 208 -8.94 0.67 -7.41
N ASP A 209 -9.19 1.97 -7.58
CA ASP A 209 -10.20 2.53 -8.46
C ASP A 209 -9.60 3.10 -9.76
N PHE A 210 -8.39 2.66 -10.17
CA PHE A 210 -7.72 3.18 -11.37
C PHE A 210 -8.61 3.08 -12.63
N MET A 211 -9.47 2.07 -12.72
CA MET A 211 -10.34 1.85 -13.88
C MET A 211 -11.50 2.85 -13.94
N ASN A 212 -11.84 3.47 -12.80
CA ASN A 212 -12.87 4.50 -12.71
C ASN A 212 -12.72 5.29 -11.41
N ARG A 213 -11.96 6.38 -11.48
CA ARG A 213 -11.72 7.27 -10.33
C ARG A 213 -12.99 7.94 -9.80
N ALA A 214 -14.07 8.02 -10.60
CA ALA A 214 -15.32 8.59 -10.13
C ALA A 214 -15.89 7.85 -8.92
N PHE A 215 -15.46 6.60 -8.68
CA PHE A 215 -15.79 5.85 -7.47
C PHE A 215 -15.40 6.60 -6.19
N SER A 216 -14.14 7.02 -6.04
CA SER A 216 -13.70 7.77 -4.85
C SER A 216 -13.75 9.28 -5.03
N CYS A 217 -13.52 9.77 -6.25
CA CYS A 217 -13.38 11.19 -6.59
C CYS A 217 -14.69 11.85 -7.04
N ARG A 218 -15.79 11.09 -7.22
CA ARG A 218 -17.10 11.52 -7.77
C ARG A 218 -17.10 12.04 -9.22
N THR A 219 -15.91 12.25 -9.76
CA THR A 219 -15.54 12.66 -11.12
C THR A 219 -14.26 11.91 -11.43
N GLY A 220 -13.96 11.61 -12.69
CA GLY A 220 -12.88 10.65 -12.95
C GLY A 220 -13.16 9.69 -14.10
N GLY A 221 -12.13 9.41 -14.89
CA GLY A 221 -12.09 8.33 -15.86
C GLY A 221 -11.22 7.14 -15.41
N ASN A 222 -10.84 6.33 -16.39
CA ASN A 222 -9.87 5.25 -16.24
C ASN A 222 -8.46 5.83 -16.39
N GLU A 223 -7.59 5.66 -15.39
CA GLU A 223 -6.19 6.09 -15.32
C GLU A 223 -5.30 5.45 -16.40
N GLY A 224 -5.65 4.24 -16.86
CA GLY A 224 -4.87 3.44 -17.78
C GLY A 224 -3.61 2.81 -17.16
N ASP A 225 -2.85 2.03 -17.95
CA ASP A 225 -1.74 1.20 -17.46
C ASP A 225 -0.36 1.88 -17.51
N ALA A 226 -0.25 3.00 -18.24
CA ALA A 226 0.91 3.88 -18.33
C ALA A 226 2.27 3.21 -18.67
N ASN A 227 2.28 2.01 -19.30
CA ASN A 227 3.46 1.21 -19.70
C ASN A 227 4.38 0.82 -18.52
N VAL A 228 4.16 1.40 -17.34
CA VAL A 228 4.61 0.91 -16.03
C VAL A 228 3.83 -0.32 -15.61
N GLY A 229 2.67 -0.58 -16.21
CA GLY A 229 1.84 -1.75 -15.97
C GLY A 229 0.69 -1.47 -14.99
N ALA A 230 -0.45 -2.10 -15.27
CA ALA A 230 -1.54 -2.35 -14.33
C ALA A 230 -1.61 -3.88 -14.14
N VAL A 231 -0.58 -4.41 -13.49
CA VAL A 231 -0.46 -5.85 -13.24
C VAL A 231 -1.41 -6.20 -12.11
N LEU A 232 -2.28 -7.16 -12.43
CA LEU A 232 -3.20 -7.79 -11.52
C LEU A 232 -2.48 -8.37 -10.31
N ILE A 233 -2.99 -8.14 -9.10
CA ILE A 233 -2.50 -8.83 -7.90
C ILE A 233 -3.45 -10.00 -7.60
N PRO A 234 -3.00 -11.27 -7.76
CA PRO A 234 -3.86 -12.44 -7.60
C PRO A 234 -4.62 -12.45 -6.26
N GLY A 235 -5.88 -12.86 -6.27
CA GLY A 235 -6.71 -13.03 -5.08
C GLY A 235 -7.39 -11.75 -4.57
N THR A 236 -7.07 -10.59 -5.15
CA THR A 236 -7.68 -9.31 -4.73
C THR A 236 -9.02 -9.06 -5.42
N PRO A 237 -9.93 -8.25 -4.84
CA PRO A 237 -11.24 -8.02 -5.43
C PRO A 237 -11.11 -7.33 -6.77
N THR A 238 -11.99 -7.73 -7.69
CA THR A 238 -12.13 -7.12 -9.01
C THR A 238 -12.64 -5.68 -8.93
N ALA A 239 -13.71 -5.41 -8.21
CA ALA A 239 -14.23 -4.04 -8.08
C ALA A 239 -13.33 -3.07 -7.28
N PRO A 240 -13.49 -1.74 -7.44
CA PRO A 240 -12.93 -0.77 -6.49
C PRO A 240 -13.19 -1.19 -5.05
N SER A 241 -12.14 -1.20 -4.24
CA SER A 241 -12.22 -1.67 -2.86
C SER A 241 -12.57 -0.51 -1.94
N ALA A 242 -13.83 -0.49 -1.49
CA ALA A 242 -14.32 0.52 -0.58
C ALA A 242 -13.48 0.54 0.71
N GLY A 243 -12.96 1.72 1.06
CA GLY A 243 -12.12 1.87 2.24
C GLY A 243 -10.67 1.48 2.05
N SER A 244 -10.22 1.09 0.84
CA SER A 244 -8.81 0.90 0.56
C SER A 244 -8.01 2.19 0.77
N TRP A 245 -6.80 2.04 1.29
CA TRP A 245 -5.81 3.12 1.40
C TRP A 245 -5.30 3.57 0.02
N MET A 246 -5.38 2.71 -1.00
CA MET A 246 -5.02 3.01 -2.39
C MET A 246 -6.24 3.42 -3.21
N LEU A 247 -7.18 4.18 -2.65
CA LEU A 247 -8.20 4.88 -3.46
C LEU A 247 -7.66 6.23 -3.91
N ALA A 248 -7.95 6.62 -5.15
CA ALA A 248 -7.41 7.83 -5.78
C ALA A 248 -7.80 9.14 -5.08
N CYS A 249 -8.94 9.18 -4.39
CA CYS A 249 -9.35 10.33 -3.60
C CYS A 249 -9.61 10.00 -2.12
N SER A 250 -9.10 10.89 -1.27
CA SER A 250 -9.43 10.90 0.14
C SER A 250 -10.66 11.75 0.44
N ASN A 251 -11.50 11.26 1.35
CA ASN A 251 -12.66 11.96 1.91
C ASN A 251 -12.42 12.47 3.34
N ASN A 252 -11.15 12.63 3.75
CA ASN A 252 -10.74 13.01 5.12
C ASN A 252 -11.08 11.97 6.20
N THR A 253 -11.20 10.71 5.80
CA THR A 253 -11.38 9.59 6.74
C THR A 253 -10.11 8.78 6.80
N ASP A 254 -9.69 8.40 8.01
CA ASP A 254 -8.59 7.45 8.18
C ASP A 254 -9.01 6.06 7.69
N ARG A 255 -8.19 5.49 6.81
CA ARG A 255 -8.35 4.16 6.18
C ARG A 255 -7.14 3.29 6.51
N PRO A 256 -7.16 2.54 7.63
CA PRO A 256 -6.25 1.42 7.84
C PRO A 256 -6.40 0.36 6.74
N PHE A 257 -5.41 -0.52 6.58
CA PHE A 257 -5.45 -1.55 5.55
C PHE A 257 -6.61 -2.52 5.76
N THR A 258 -7.42 -2.67 4.71
CA THR A 258 -8.46 -3.69 4.62
C THR A 258 -7.84 -5.08 4.47
N PRO A 259 -8.59 -6.19 4.70
CA PRO A 259 -8.07 -7.53 4.42
C PRO A 259 -7.56 -7.72 2.98
N GLN A 260 -8.14 -6.99 2.03
CA GLN A 260 -7.85 -7.00 0.61
C GLN A 260 -6.57 -6.24 0.31
N ASP A 261 -6.33 -5.13 1.02
CA ASP A 261 -5.05 -4.43 0.98
C ASP A 261 -3.92 -5.28 1.57
N ASN A 262 -4.20 -5.99 2.67
CA ASN A 262 -3.24 -6.89 3.29
C ASN A 262 -2.84 -7.99 2.32
N LEU A 263 -3.80 -8.61 1.63
CA LEU A 263 -3.56 -9.62 0.60
C LEU A 263 -2.75 -9.06 -0.57
N ALA A 264 -3.09 -7.85 -1.03
CA ALA A 264 -2.35 -7.19 -2.10
C ALA A 264 -0.87 -6.95 -1.72
N LEU A 265 -0.63 -6.51 -0.49
CA LEU A 265 0.69 -6.28 0.08
C LEU A 265 1.49 -7.57 0.26
N THR A 266 0.88 -8.62 0.81
CA THR A 266 1.56 -9.90 1.07
C THR A 266 1.84 -10.68 -0.20
N ASN A 267 0.98 -10.59 -1.23
CA ASN A 267 1.24 -11.21 -2.53
C ASN A 267 2.32 -10.47 -3.32
N THR A 268 2.38 -9.14 -3.21
CA THR A 268 3.40 -8.33 -3.91
C THR A 268 4.76 -8.43 -3.23
N TYR A 269 4.79 -8.37 -1.90
CA TYR A 269 5.99 -8.41 -1.08
C TYR A 269 5.93 -9.55 -0.07
N PRO A 270 5.98 -10.81 -0.52
CA PRO A 270 5.89 -11.94 0.38
C PRO A 270 7.10 -12.00 1.31
N ARG A 271 6.84 -12.40 2.56
CA ARG A 271 7.91 -12.72 3.51
C ARG A 271 8.51 -14.06 3.10
N ASN A 272 9.71 -14.06 2.54
CA ASN A 272 10.47 -15.29 2.30
C ASN A 272 10.95 -15.86 3.65
N ARG A 273 10.05 -16.55 4.34
CA ARG A 273 10.35 -17.31 5.57
C ARG A 273 10.13 -18.79 5.30
N SER A 274 11.03 -19.62 5.80
CA SER A 274 10.87 -21.08 5.80
C SER A 274 10.36 -21.61 7.14
N ILE A 275 10.30 -20.75 8.17
CA ILE A 275 10.00 -21.14 9.56
C ILE A 275 8.79 -20.34 10.08
N LEU A 276 7.91 -21.04 10.81
CA LEU A 276 6.88 -20.43 11.66
C LEU A 276 7.16 -20.84 13.12
N SER A 277 7.53 -19.88 13.94
CA SER A 277 7.88 -20.09 15.35
C SER A 277 6.64 -20.22 16.23
N ALA A 278 6.80 -20.76 17.43
CA ALA A 278 5.74 -20.78 18.44
C ALA A 278 5.15 -19.37 18.67
N GLY A 279 3.81 -19.27 18.60
CA GLY A 279 3.05 -18.04 18.68
C GLY A 279 2.88 -17.29 17.35
N GLU A 280 3.60 -17.66 16.29
CA GLU A 280 3.44 -17.04 14.99
C GLU A 280 2.29 -17.68 14.19
N GLU A 281 1.75 -16.90 13.24
CA GLU A 281 0.71 -17.35 12.32
C GLU A 281 1.06 -17.09 10.86
N LEU A 282 0.46 -17.89 10.00
CA LEU A 282 0.35 -17.74 8.56
C LEU A 282 -1.11 -17.41 8.23
N ARG A 283 -1.34 -16.24 7.64
CA ARG A 283 -2.68 -15.84 7.20
C ARG A 283 -2.99 -16.37 5.81
N GLN A 284 -4.27 -16.43 5.47
CA GLN A 284 -4.73 -16.75 4.12
C GLN A 284 -4.00 -15.88 3.08
N GLY A 285 -3.60 -16.49 1.97
CA GLY A 285 -2.76 -15.90 0.93
C GLY A 285 -1.26 -15.90 1.25
N ASN A 286 -0.86 -15.94 2.52
CA ASN A 286 0.55 -15.98 2.89
C ASN A 286 1.12 -17.40 2.77
N PHE A 287 2.44 -17.47 2.58
CA PHE A 287 3.15 -18.74 2.48
C PHE A 287 4.43 -18.82 3.33
N LEU A 288 4.91 -20.04 3.56
CA LEU A 288 6.31 -20.34 3.84
C LEU A 288 6.94 -20.86 2.56
N ARG A 289 8.21 -20.56 2.34
CA ARG A 289 8.98 -21.06 1.20
C ARG A 289 10.29 -21.67 1.69
N SER A 290 10.65 -22.82 1.12
CA SER A 290 11.92 -23.48 1.43
C SER A 290 13.10 -22.54 1.13
N PRO A 291 14.22 -22.63 1.87
CA PRO A 291 15.39 -21.79 1.63
C PRO A 291 15.91 -21.79 0.18
N ASP A 292 15.78 -22.90 -0.55
CA ASP A 292 16.15 -23.03 -1.97
C ASP A 292 15.06 -22.54 -2.95
N GLY A 293 13.91 -22.10 -2.44
CA GLY A 293 12.79 -21.58 -3.20
C GLY A 293 11.91 -22.60 -3.90
N ARG A 294 12.23 -23.91 -3.83
CA ARG A 294 11.55 -24.97 -4.60
C ARG A 294 10.20 -25.39 -4.05
N PHE A 295 9.95 -25.20 -2.75
CA PHE A 295 8.72 -25.67 -2.10
C PHE A 295 8.02 -24.53 -1.38
N THR A 296 6.70 -24.50 -1.48
CA THR A 296 5.88 -23.44 -0.90
C THR A 296 4.72 -24.05 -0.13
N LEU A 297 4.64 -23.77 1.17
CA LEU A 297 3.44 -24.03 1.99
C LEU A 297 2.56 -22.78 1.96
N ILE A 298 1.33 -22.87 1.47
CA ILE A 298 0.39 -21.74 1.39
C ILE A 298 -0.95 -22.08 2.06
N LEU A 299 -1.52 -21.13 2.81
CA LEU A 299 -2.92 -21.19 3.22
C LEU A 299 -3.77 -20.51 2.14
N GLN A 300 -4.50 -21.30 1.37
CA GLN A 300 -5.27 -20.86 0.21
C GLN A 300 -6.60 -20.20 0.59
N GLU A 301 -7.18 -19.45 -0.35
CA GLU A 301 -8.46 -18.74 -0.18
C GLU A 301 -9.65 -19.66 0.04
N ASP A 302 -9.56 -20.89 -0.43
CA ASP A 302 -10.57 -21.92 -0.18
C ASP A 302 -10.42 -22.58 1.20
N GLY A 303 -9.51 -22.09 2.05
CA GLY A 303 -9.27 -22.60 3.39
C GLY A 303 -8.34 -23.81 3.48
N ASN A 304 -7.76 -24.25 2.36
CA ASN A 304 -6.85 -25.39 2.33
C ASN A 304 -5.39 -24.96 2.58
N LEU A 305 -4.68 -25.66 3.46
CA LEU A 305 -3.24 -25.47 3.65
C LEU A 305 -2.49 -26.50 2.80
N VAL A 306 -1.71 -26.06 1.82
CA VAL A 306 -1.14 -26.94 0.78
C VAL A 306 0.34 -26.68 0.57
N ILE A 307 1.11 -27.76 0.38
CA ILE A 307 2.50 -27.70 -0.09
C ILE A 307 2.51 -27.87 -1.60
N TYR A 308 3.18 -26.97 -2.31
CA TYR A 308 3.44 -27.06 -3.75
C TYR A 308 4.94 -27.18 -4.04
N ASP A 309 5.29 -27.93 -5.08
CA ASP A 309 6.62 -27.87 -5.71
C ASP A 309 6.74 -26.69 -6.70
N ALA A 310 7.94 -26.49 -7.25
CA ALA A 310 8.24 -25.41 -8.19
C ALA A 310 7.45 -25.50 -9.51
N SER A 311 6.88 -26.67 -9.83
CA SER A 311 6.02 -26.89 -11.00
C SER A 311 4.53 -26.73 -10.65
N ASN A 312 4.22 -26.19 -9.47
CA ASN A 312 2.87 -25.99 -8.96
C ASN A 312 2.07 -27.30 -8.80
N ARG A 313 2.74 -28.44 -8.59
CA ARG A 313 2.06 -29.69 -8.20
C ARG A 313 1.87 -29.74 -6.69
N PRO A 314 0.66 -30.09 -6.20
CA PRO A 314 0.42 -30.25 -4.77
C PRO A 314 1.10 -31.54 -4.27
N LEU A 315 1.85 -31.44 -3.17
CA LEU A 315 2.54 -32.55 -2.52
C LEU A 315 1.79 -33.06 -1.28
N TRP A 316 1.17 -32.14 -0.52
CA TRP A 316 0.39 -32.42 0.68
C TRP A 316 -0.67 -31.34 0.88
N ALA A 317 -1.79 -31.69 1.51
CA ALA A 317 -2.84 -30.75 1.90
C ALA A 317 -3.44 -31.09 3.27
N SER A 318 -3.95 -30.07 3.98
CA SER A 318 -4.76 -30.25 5.19
C SER A 318 -6.12 -30.89 4.92
N ASN A 319 -6.52 -30.97 3.64
CA ASN A 319 -7.83 -31.46 3.19
C ASN A 319 -9.00 -30.65 3.77
N THR A 320 -8.83 -29.33 3.80
CA THR A 320 -9.87 -28.38 4.20
C THR A 320 -10.37 -27.46 3.06
N PRO A 321 -10.41 -27.89 1.77
CA PRO A 321 -10.88 -27.01 0.70
C PRO A 321 -12.37 -26.69 0.83
N GLY A 322 -12.81 -25.58 0.21
CA GLY A 322 -14.19 -25.10 0.23
C GLY A 322 -14.63 -24.45 1.54
N GLN A 323 -13.68 -24.05 2.39
CA GLN A 323 -13.86 -23.47 3.71
C GLN A 323 -13.19 -22.09 3.81
N PRO A 324 -13.63 -21.08 3.02
CA PRO A 324 -12.95 -19.79 2.93
C PRO A 324 -12.90 -19.00 4.24
N GLN A 325 -13.71 -19.37 5.24
CA GLN A 325 -13.64 -18.81 6.58
C GLN A 325 -12.35 -19.18 7.33
N ILE A 326 -11.65 -20.27 6.95
CA ILE A 326 -10.35 -20.64 7.49
C ILE A 326 -9.33 -19.64 6.98
N THR A 327 -8.89 -18.75 7.86
CA THR A 327 -8.10 -17.56 7.49
C THR A 327 -6.75 -17.51 8.17
N ARG A 328 -6.49 -18.43 9.11
CA ARG A 328 -5.32 -18.41 9.98
C ARG A 328 -4.79 -19.82 10.18
N CYS A 329 -3.48 -20.01 10.03
CA CYS A 329 -2.72 -21.19 10.43
C CYS A 329 -1.74 -20.77 11.52
N VAL A 330 -1.86 -21.31 12.71
CA VAL A 330 -1.12 -20.83 13.90
C VAL A 330 -0.23 -21.96 14.41
N MET A 331 1.08 -21.69 14.53
CA MET A 331 1.99 -22.54 15.29
C MET A 331 1.85 -22.15 16.77
N GLN A 332 0.98 -22.83 17.51
CA GLN A 332 0.62 -22.46 18.87
C GLN A 332 1.79 -22.61 19.85
N ALA A 333 1.71 -21.88 20.97
CA ALA A 333 2.74 -21.90 22.00
C ALA A 333 2.89 -23.27 22.69
N ASP A 334 1.82 -24.06 22.73
CA ASP A 334 1.79 -25.44 23.22
C ASP A 334 2.43 -26.45 22.26
N GLY A 335 2.76 -26.01 21.04
CA GLY A 335 3.40 -26.82 20.02
C GLY A 335 2.45 -27.40 18.98
N ASN A 336 1.15 -27.10 19.02
CA ASN A 336 0.23 -27.57 17.99
C ASN A 336 0.21 -26.62 16.77
N LEU A 337 0.21 -27.15 15.55
CA LEU A 337 -0.14 -26.37 14.36
C LEU A 337 -1.65 -26.50 14.10
N VAL A 338 -2.38 -25.38 14.06
CA VAL A 338 -3.85 -25.38 13.97
C VAL A 338 -4.37 -24.39 12.94
N LEU A 339 -5.37 -24.81 12.16
CA LEU A 339 -6.15 -23.95 11.26
C LEU A 339 -7.38 -23.39 11.97
N TYR A 340 -7.58 -22.08 11.86
CA TYR A 340 -8.63 -21.31 12.54
C TYR A 340 -9.39 -20.41 11.56
N ASP A 341 -10.65 -20.13 11.90
CA ASP A 341 -11.33 -18.93 11.42
C ASP A 341 -10.94 -17.68 12.25
N ASN A 342 -11.48 -16.52 11.86
CA ASN A 342 -11.24 -15.25 12.57
C ASN A 342 -11.92 -15.19 13.96
N ASN A 343 -12.89 -16.07 14.25
CA ASN A 343 -13.54 -16.16 15.55
C ASN A 343 -12.79 -17.10 16.52
N GLY A 344 -11.70 -17.73 16.07
CA GLY A 344 -10.92 -18.67 16.86
C GLY A 344 -11.50 -20.09 16.89
N ARG A 345 -12.43 -20.44 15.99
CA ARG A 345 -12.92 -21.82 15.85
C ARG A 345 -11.86 -22.67 15.12
N PRO A 346 -11.41 -23.79 15.68
CA PRO A 346 -10.45 -24.68 15.02
C PRO A 346 -11.14 -25.54 13.95
N TYR A 347 -10.40 -25.86 12.88
CA TYR A 347 -10.86 -26.66 11.74
C TYR A 347 -9.98 -27.86 11.43
N TRP A 348 -8.68 -27.76 11.72
CA TRP A 348 -7.70 -28.82 11.52
C TRP A 348 -6.54 -28.61 12.50
N ASP A 349 -5.95 -29.68 13.01
CA ASP A 349 -4.74 -29.60 13.80
C ASP A 349 -3.77 -30.77 13.57
N SER A 350 -2.51 -30.55 13.90
CA SER A 350 -1.45 -31.54 13.74
C SER A 350 -1.36 -32.58 14.87
N GLY A 351 -2.11 -32.41 15.96
CA GLY A 351 -2.05 -33.28 17.14
C GLY A 351 -0.76 -33.16 17.97
N THR A 352 -0.05 -32.03 17.93
CA THR A 352 1.28 -31.87 18.53
C THR A 352 1.34 -30.94 19.76
N TYR A 353 0.20 -30.65 20.39
CA TYR A 353 0.01 -29.73 21.54
C TYR A 353 0.83 -30.03 22.82
N GLN A 354 1.54 -31.16 22.88
CA GLN A 354 2.33 -31.57 24.05
C GLN A 354 3.82 -31.16 23.95
N TYR A 355 4.18 -30.39 22.91
CA TYR A 355 5.56 -30.01 22.63
C TYR A 355 5.72 -28.48 22.60
N PRO A 356 5.55 -27.79 23.74
CA PRO A 356 5.54 -26.33 23.79
C PRO A 356 6.81 -25.72 23.24
N GLY A 357 6.71 -24.60 22.54
CA GLY A 357 7.85 -23.96 21.88
C GLY A 357 8.38 -24.72 20.66
N SER A 358 7.52 -25.50 19.99
CA SER A 358 7.84 -26.08 18.68
C SER A 358 7.82 -25.03 17.58
N LEU A 359 8.49 -25.32 16.47
CA LEU A 359 8.49 -24.51 15.26
C LEU A 359 8.17 -25.38 14.04
N LEU A 360 7.51 -24.80 13.06
CA LEU A 360 7.20 -25.42 11.77
C LEU A 360 8.27 -25.01 10.75
N VAL A 361 8.80 -25.94 9.97
CA VAL A 361 9.85 -25.70 8.96
C VAL A 361 9.44 -26.27 7.62
N MET A 362 9.40 -25.43 6.58
CA MET A 362 9.37 -25.82 5.18
C MET A 362 10.81 -26.08 4.70
N GLN A 363 11.15 -27.34 4.48
CA GLN A 363 12.52 -27.78 4.19
C GLN A 363 12.80 -27.84 2.67
N ASN A 364 14.09 -27.86 2.32
CA ASN A 364 14.58 -27.96 0.94
C ASN A 364 14.36 -29.35 0.30
N ASP A 365 13.98 -30.36 1.08
CA ASP A 365 13.70 -31.71 0.57
C ASP A 365 12.22 -31.91 0.21
N GLY A 366 11.38 -30.87 0.41
CA GLY A 366 9.94 -30.90 0.19
C GLY A 366 9.13 -31.28 1.42
N ASN A 367 9.77 -31.59 2.56
CA ASN A 367 9.08 -31.95 3.79
C ASN A 367 8.70 -30.72 4.62
N LEU A 368 7.51 -30.75 5.20
CA LEU A 368 7.06 -29.79 6.20
C LEU A 368 7.10 -30.46 7.57
N VAL A 369 7.89 -29.94 8.50
CA VAL A 369 8.18 -30.62 9.77
C VAL A 369 7.97 -29.70 10.95
N ILE A 370 7.32 -30.21 12.00
CA ILE A 370 7.27 -29.56 13.32
C ILE A 370 8.42 -30.10 14.15
N TYR A 371 9.32 -29.21 14.59
CA TYR A 371 10.46 -29.55 15.44
C TYR A 371 10.29 -29.02 16.86
N ARG A 372 10.76 -29.83 17.82
CA ARG A 372 11.02 -29.38 19.19
C ARG A 372 12.44 -29.78 19.58
N ASN A 373 13.31 -28.80 19.83
CA ASN A 373 14.73 -29.02 20.15
C ASN A 373 15.37 -29.99 19.16
N ASP A 374 15.22 -29.69 17.86
CA ASP A 374 15.73 -30.48 16.72
C ASP A 374 15.16 -31.89 16.56
N ALA A 375 14.28 -32.35 17.46
CA ALA A 375 13.55 -33.60 17.31
C ALA A 375 12.24 -33.38 16.51
N PRO A 376 12.01 -34.11 15.40
CA PRO A 376 10.78 -34.00 14.64
C PRO A 376 9.61 -34.58 15.45
N ARG A 377 8.50 -33.86 15.50
CA ARG A 377 7.28 -34.23 16.22
C ARG A 377 6.13 -34.58 15.29
N TRP A 378 6.16 -34.02 14.09
CA TRP A 378 5.24 -34.31 13.01
C TRP A 378 5.91 -33.97 11.68
N ALA A 379 5.55 -34.68 10.61
CA ALA A 379 6.01 -34.38 9.26
C ALA A 379 4.87 -34.62 8.25
N SER A 380 4.86 -33.85 7.16
CA SER A 380 3.95 -34.07 6.02
C SER A 380 4.28 -35.35 5.25
N ASN A 381 5.47 -35.93 5.45
CA ASN A 381 6.00 -37.09 4.73
C ASN A 381 6.05 -36.87 3.22
N THR A 382 6.45 -35.66 2.83
CA THR A 382 6.63 -35.24 1.43
C THR A 382 8.09 -35.01 1.07
N CYS A 383 9.03 -35.59 1.82
CA CYS A 383 10.38 -35.79 1.30
C CYS A 383 10.34 -36.87 0.18
N CYS A 384 11.27 -37.00 -0.76
CA CYS A 384 12.57 -36.37 -0.98
C CYS A 384 12.63 -35.94 -2.46
N TYR A 385 12.49 -34.64 -2.74
CA TYR A 385 12.35 -34.11 -4.11
C TYR A 385 13.57 -33.35 -4.66
#